data_AF-A0A9E4ZS11-F1
#
_entry.id   AF-A0A9E4ZS11-F1
#
_cell.length_a   1.000
_cell.length_b   1.000
_cell.length_c   1.000
_cell.angle_alpha   90.00
_cell.angle_beta   90.00
_cell.angle_gamma   90.00
#
_symmetry.space_group_name_H-M   'P 1'
#
loop_
_entity.id
_entity.type
_entity.pdbx_description
1 polymer ?
#
loop_
_entity_poly.entity_id
_entity_poly.type
_entity_poly.pdbx_seq_one_letter_code
_entity_poly.pdbx_strand_id
1 'polypeptide(L)'
;PKGEVLKLYNKVRGPIETSYRNIKAFLPFTSSTKFVFRTLIFVLAVAFYSLYTVFKGEVRREQFRILLILLFSDDLFYLKDFLFKSIEPLINNIDLFSRR
;
A
#
# COMPACT_ATOMS: atom_id res chain seq x y z
N PRO A 1 -4.83 29.34 -30.20
CA PRO A 1 -4.76 29.33 -28.72
C PRO A 1 -5.30 28.05 -28.05
N LYS A 2 -6.56 27.67 -28.25
CA LYS A 2 -7.21 26.57 -27.50
C LYS A 2 -6.56 25.19 -27.67
N GLY A 3 -6.06 24.89 -28.89
CA GLY A 3 -5.37 23.63 -29.19
C GLY A 3 -4.00 23.48 -28.51
N GLU A 4 -3.25 24.57 -28.36
CA GLU A 4 -1.95 24.55 -27.65
C GLU A 4 -2.13 24.35 -26.15
N VAL A 5 -3.12 25.02 -25.55
CA VAL A 5 -3.49 24.82 -24.14
C VAL A 5 -3.91 23.37 -23.89
N LEU A 6 -4.72 22.79 -24.78
CA LEU A 6 -5.13 21.39 -24.67
C LEU A 6 -3.94 20.42 -24.80
N LYS A 7 -3.01 20.71 -25.72
CA LYS A 7 -1.78 19.92 -25.88
C LYS A 7 -0.89 19.99 -24.63
N LEU A 8 -0.77 21.17 -24.03
CA LEU A 8 -0.02 21.37 -22.78
C LEU A 8 -0.68 20.61 -21.62
N TYR A 9 -1.99 20.73 -21.50
CA TYR A 9 -2.78 20.03 -20.48
C TYR A 9 -2.62 18.51 -20.59
N ASN A 10 -2.79 17.95 -21.80
CA ASN A 10 -2.65 16.52 -22.02
C ASN A 10 -1.22 16.01 -21.76
N LYS A 11 -0.21 16.84 -22.06
CA LYS A 11 1.20 16.51 -21.77
C LYS A 11 1.46 16.37 -20.27
N VAL A 12 0.78 17.14 -19.42
CA VAL A 12 0.89 17.04 -17.96
C VAL A 12 0.00 15.93 -17.40
N ARG A 13 -1.25 15.84 -17.89
CA ARG A 13 -2.26 14.90 -17.39
C ARG A 13 -1.93 13.44 -17.69
N GLY A 14 -1.47 13.14 -18.91
CA GLY A 14 -1.19 11.76 -19.33
C GLY A 14 -0.19 11.02 -18.42
N PRO A 15 0.97 11.63 -18.10
CA PRO A 15 1.92 11.06 -17.14
C PRO A 15 1.34 10.86 -15.74
N ILE A 16 0.52 11.80 -15.26
CA ILE A 16 -0.11 11.72 -13.93
C ILE A 16 -1.12 10.56 -13.88
N GLU A 17 -2.02 10.46 -14.86
CA GLU A 17 -2.99 9.38 -14.94
C GLU A 17 -2.32 8.01 -15.10
N THR A 18 -1.25 7.94 -15.90
CA THR A 18 -0.48 6.71 -16.08
C THR A 18 0.17 6.28 -14.78
N SER A 19 0.77 7.23 -14.04
CA SER A 19 1.39 6.96 -12.74
C SER A 19 0.34 6.52 -11.73
N TYR A 20 -0.80 7.19 -11.66
CA TYR A 20 -1.93 6.81 -10.80
C TYR A 20 -2.42 5.40 -11.10
N ARG A 21 -2.61 5.05 -12.38
CA ARG A 21 -3.02 3.69 -12.80
C ARG A 21 -1.99 2.64 -12.39
N ASN A 22 -0.70 2.97 -12.44
CA ASN A 22 0.36 2.06 -12.03
C ASN A 22 0.41 1.88 -10.50
N ILE A 23 0.32 2.97 -9.73
CA ILE A 23 0.26 2.93 -8.25
C ILE A 23 -0.98 2.15 -7.79
N LYS A 24 -2.12 2.35 -8.46
CA LYS A 24 -3.37 1.64 -8.16
C LYS A 24 -3.23 0.12 -8.25
N ALA A 25 -2.34 -0.39 -9.08
CA ALA A 25 -2.10 -1.84 -9.19
C ALA A 25 -1.45 -2.44 -7.92
N PHE A 26 -0.88 -1.60 -7.05
CA PHE A 26 -0.27 -1.99 -5.77
C PHE A 26 -1.19 -1.75 -4.58
N LEU A 27 -2.33 -1.08 -4.76
CA LEU A 27 -3.30 -0.87 -3.69
C LEU A 27 -4.07 -2.18 -3.42
N PRO A 28 -4.08 -2.71 -2.18
CA PRO A 28 -5.03 -3.74 -1.81
C PRO A 28 -6.46 -3.18 -1.85
N PHE A 29 -7.43 -4.02 -2.21
CA PHE A 29 -8.84 -3.67 -2.04
C PHE A 29 -9.16 -3.64 -0.55
N THR A 30 -9.31 -2.45 0.02
CA THR A 30 -9.65 -2.29 1.43
C THR A 30 -11.07 -1.78 1.58
N SER A 31 -11.89 -2.42 2.42
CA SER A 31 -13.26 -1.95 2.74
C SER A 31 -13.29 -0.82 3.77
N SER A 32 -12.15 -0.52 4.40
CA SER A 32 -12.07 0.49 5.46
C SER A 32 -12.41 1.89 4.95
N THR A 33 -13.32 2.57 5.66
CA THR A 33 -13.73 3.96 5.40
C THR A 33 -12.89 4.96 6.19
N LYS A 34 -12.05 4.51 7.13
CA LYS A 34 -11.22 5.40 7.97
C LYS A 34 -10.17 6.11 7.11
N PHE A 35 -10.17 7.44 7.15
CA PHE A 35 -9.25 8.28 6.39
C PHE A 35 -7.77 7.94 6.64
N VAL A 36 -7.37 7.83 7.91
CA VAL A 36 -6.00 7.49 8.32
C VAL A 36 -5.52 6.19 7.66
N PHE A 37 -6.38 5.18 7.63
CA PHE A 37 -6.06 3.90 7.03
C PHE A 37 -5.91 4.00 5.50
N ARG A 38 -6.83 4.73 4.83
CA ARG A 38 -6.72 4.96 3.38
C ARG A 38 -5.45 5.71 3.01
N THR A 39 -5.07 6.72 3.80
CA THR A 39 -3.83 7.48 3.61
C THR A 39 -2.60 6.60 3.80
N LEU A 40 -2.57 5.77 4.85
CA LEU A 40 -1.48 4.84 5.10
C LEU A 40 -1.28 3.87 3.92
N ILE A 41 -2.37 3.23 3.47
CA ILE A 41 -2.34 2.29 2.34
C ILE A 41 -1.90 2.99 1.04
N PHE A 42 -2.34 4.23 0.84
CA PHE A 42 -1.91 5.04 -0.30
C PHE A 42 -0.41 5.35 -0.27
N VAL A 43 0.12 5.78 0.88
CA VAL A 43 1.55 6.06 1.06
C VAL A 43 2.38 4.80 0.82
N LEU A 44 1.94 3.64 1.34
CA LEU A 44 2.59 2.35 1.10
C LEU A 44 2.61 2.00 -0.39
N ALA A 45 1.49 2.16 -1.11
CA ALA A 45 1.45 1.89 -2.54
C ALA A 45 2.37 2.81 -3.36
N VAL A 46 2.50 4.08 -2.96
CA VAL A 46 3.47 5.01 -3.56
C VAL A 46 4.90 4.53 -3.29
N ALA A 47 5.23 4.14 -2.06
CA ALA A 47 6.55 3.61 -1.70
C ALA A 47 6.91 2.36 -2.51
N PHE A 48 5.99 1.40 -2.64
CA PHE A 48 6.20 0.20 -3.46
C PHE A 48 6.32 0.53 -4.94
N TYR A 49 5.57 1.49 -5.44
CA TYR A 49 5.72 1.94 -6.82
C TYR A 49 7.09 2.59 -7.05
N SER A 50 7.56 3.45 -6.16
CA SER A 50 8.90 4.04 -6.23
C SER A 50 9.98 2.96 -6.22
N LEU A 51 9.85 1.95 -5.36
CA LEU A 51 10.76 0.80 -5.36
C LEU A 51 10.70 0.04 -6.69
N TYR A 52 9.51 -0.21 -7.23
CA TYR A 52 9.33 -0.83 -8.55
C TYR A 52 10.01 -0.01 -9.66
N THR A 53 10.02 1.32 -9.58
CA THR A 53 10.68 2.14 -10.60
C THR A 53 12.19 1.93 -10.69
N VAL A 54 12.83 1.51 -9.59
CA VAL A 54 14.27 1.15 -9.58
C VAL A 54 14.50 -0.14 -10.38
N PHE A 55 13.59 -1.12 -10.26
CA PHE A 55 13.66 -2.41 -10.97
C PHE A 55 13.01 -2.38 -12.36
N LYS A 56 12.65 -1.18 -12.84
CA LYS A 56 11.89 -1.01 -14.09
C LYS A 56 12.78 -1.33 -15.29
N GLY A 57 12.59 -2.52 -15.85
CA GLY A 57 13.33 -3.02 -17.02
C GLY A 57 13.72 -4.48 -16.85
N GLU A 58 13.93 -4.92 -15.61
CA GLU A 58 14.32 -6.29 -15.29
C GLU A 58 13.12 -7.15 -14.87
N VAL A 59 12.17 -6.56 -14.14
CA VAL A 59 11.06 -7.30 -13.53
C VAL A 59 9.71 -6.80 -14.05
N ARG A 60 8.86 -7.74 -14.51
CA ARG A 60 7.47 -7.40 -14.86
C ARG A 60 6.70 -7.03 -13.60
N ARG A 61 5.72 -6.13 -13.74
CA ARG A 61 4.92 -5.64 -12.60
C ARG A 61 4.28 -6.75 -11.77
N GLU A 62 3.77 -7.79 -12.44
CA GLU A 62 3.14 -8.95 -11.79
C GLU A 62 4.13 -9.75 -10.95
N GLN A 63 5.33 -9.99 -11.48
CA GLN A 63 6.40 -10.69 -10.78
C GLN A 63 6.85 -9.88 -9.55
N PHE A 64 6.99 -8.56 -9.70
CA PHE A 64 7.32 -7.70 -8.56
C PHE A 64 6.24 -7.71 -7.47
N ARG A 65 4.95 -7.76 -7.85
CA ARG A 65 3.85 -7.93 -6.89
C ARG A 65 3.91 -9.27 -6.16
N ILE A 66 4.22 -10.36 -6.85
CA ILE A 66 4.37 -11.69 -6.23
C ILE A 66 5.57 -11.70 -5.28
N LEU A 67 6.70 -11.11 -5.69
CA LEU A 67 7.88 -10.99 -4.84
C LEU A 67 7.60 -10.16 -3.58
N LEU A 68 6.86 -9.07 -3.70
CA LEU A 68 6.39 -8.31 -2.54
C LEU A 68 5.51 -9.16 -1.63
N ILE A 69 4.54 -9.90 -2.18
CA ILE A 69 3.68 -10.78 -1.37
C ILE A 69 4.54 -11.84 -0.67
N LEU A 70 5.50 -12.46 -1.36
CA LEU A 70 6.36 -13.49 -0.79
C LEU A 70 7.23 -12.92 0.34
N LEU A 71 7.87 -11.77 0.09
CA LEU A 71 8.73 -11.07 1.06
C LEU A 71 7.97 -10.72 2.33
N PHE A 72 6.75 -10.20 2.20
CA PHE A 72 5.93 -9.84 3.34
C PHE A 72 5.13 -11.02 3.92
N SER A 73 4.99 -12.16 3.23
CA SER A 73 4.17 -13.28 3.74
C SER A 73 4.79 -13.94 4.96
N ASP A 74 6.11 -14.17 4.94
CA ASP A 74 6.83 -14.77 6.08
C ASP A 74 6.96 -13.76 7.24
N ASP A 75 7.27 -12.50 6.93
CA ASP A 75 7.38 -11.44 7.92
C ASP A 75 6.03 -11.04 8.54
N LEU A 76 4.92 -11.10 7.80
CA LEU A 76 3.58 -10.81 8.33
C LEU A 76 3.12 -11.88 9.31
N PHE A 77 3.49 -13.15 9.12
CA PHE A 77 3.20 -14.21 10.09
C PHE A 77 3.97 -13.98 11.39
N TYR A 78 5.26 -13.66 11.29
CA TYR A 78 6.10 -13.36 12.44
C TYR A 78 5.64 -12.09 13.18
N LEU A 79 5.31 -11.01 12.45
CA LEU A 79 4.79 -9.77 13.01
C LEU A 79 3.40 -9.94 13.63
N LYS A 80 2.54 -10.76 13.03
CA LYS A 80 1.23 -11.11 13.60
C LYS A 80 1.43 -11.83 14.93
N ASP A 81 2.27 -12.85 14.99
CA ASP A 81 2.53 -13.59 16.22
C ASP A 81 3.17 -12.69 17.28
N PHE A 82 4.11 -11.82 16.89
CA PHE A 82 4.71 -10.83 17.77
C PHE A 82 3.68 -9.83 18.32
N LEU A 83 2.81 -9.28 17.46
CA LEU A 83 1.75 -8.35 17.86
C LEU A 83 0.70 -9.00 18.76
N PHE A 84 0.26 -10.22 18.44
CA PHE A 84 -0.65 -10.97 19.30
C PHE A 84 -0.04 -11.22 20.68
N LYS A 85 1.21 -11.70 20.72
CA LYS A 85 1.92 -11.94 21.98
C LYS A 85 2.17 -10.67 22.80
N SER A 86 2.29 -9.52 22.13
CA SER A 86 2.47 -8.21 22.78
C SER A 86 1.15 -7.62 23.30
N ILE A 87 0.02 -7.93 22.67
CA ILE A 87 -1.30 -7.39 23.01
C ILE A 87 -2.07 -8.33 23.97
N GLU A 88 -1.76 -9.63 23.96
CA GLU A 88 -2.32 -10.65 24.86
C GLU A 88 -2.25 -10.30 26.37
N PRO A 89 -1.14 -9.77 26.92
CA PRO A 89 -1.12 -9.30 28.32
C PRO A 89 -2.05 -8.11 28.56
N LEU A 90 -2.22 -7.25 27.56
CA LEU A 90 -3.10 -6.09 27.61
C LEU A 90 -4.58 -6.51 27.62
N ILE A 91 -4.94 -7.49 26.80
CA ILE A 91 -6.29 -8.08 26.76
C ILE A 91 -6.60 -8.79 28.08
N ASN A 92 -5.68 -9.60 28.59
CA ASN A 92 -5.86 -10.32 29.85
C ASN A 92 -6.04 -9.38 31.05
N ASN A 93 -5.33 -8.24 31.06
CA ASN A 93 -5.54 -7.22 32.08
C ASN A 93 -6.90 -6.54 31.96
N ILE A 94 -7.38 -6.25 30.75
CA ILE A 94 -8.72 -5.67 30.54
C ILE A 94 -9.83 -6.65 30.98
N ASP A 95 -9.68 -7.95 30.69
CA ASP A 95 -10.62 -8.99 31.15
C ASP A 95 -10.68 -9.06 32.68
N LEU A 96 -9.53 -8.88 33.35
CA LEU A 96 -9.44 -8.86 34.81
C LEU A 96 -10.23 -7.71 35.45
N PHE A 97 -10.27 -6.53 34.79
CA PHE A 97 -11.03 -5.37 35.25
C PHE A 97 -12.51 -5.43 34.87
N SER A 98 -12.89 -6.27 33.91
CA SER A 98 -14.30 -6.46 33.49
C SER A 98 -15.08 -7.46 34.37
N ARG A 99 -14.41 -8.21 35.27
CA ARG A 99 -15.03 -9.20 36.17
C ARG A 99 -15.46 -8.66 37.55
N ARG A 100 -15.46 -7.35 37.76
CA ARG A 100 -16.02 -6.70 38.96
C ARG A 100 -17.39 -6.11 38.71
#